data_AF-A0A520P3P2-F1
#
_entry.id   AF-A0A520P3P2-F1
#
_cell.length_a   1.000
_cell.length_b   1.000
_cell.length_c   1.000
_cell.angle_alpha   90.00
_cell.angle_beta   90.00
_cell.angle_gamma   90.00
#
_symmetry.space_group_name_H-M   'P 1'
#
loop_
_entity.id
_entity.type
_entity.pdbx_description
1 polymer ?
#
loop_
_entity_poly.entity_id
_entity_poly.type
_entity_poly.pdbx_seq_one_letter_code
_entity_poly.pdbx_strand_id
1 'polypeptide(L)'
;MMHPSSPYLTTKELAQLLRLGERKVYDLASSEQIPCLRAGGKLLFERSAVEAWLKQSHTGPNLEGALNLPAIIAGSHDPLLDWALRQSGSGLAGYFDGSEDGLTRVRGKKAALCALHIYEEKGWNTNRVSAEFNDLPVVLVEFCKRERGLIASQGNPLGIKGLDDIKRRRLARRQEGAAGQKLFEHLLSDAGVNADMAFAGQSIARSESDLALEVKSGRAEAAFGLKSEAVAQ
;
A
#
# COMPACT_ATOMS: atom_id res chain seq x y z
N MET A 1 -31.28 20.48 17.24
CA MET A 1 -30.79 19.43 18.16
C MET A 1 -31.09 18.09 17.50
N MET A 2 -30.06 17.38 17.02
CA MET A 2 -30.23 16.03 16.46
C MET A 2 -30.42 15.06 17.63
N HIS A 3 -31.60 14.44 17.73
CA HIS A 3 -31.79 13.32 18.65
C HIS A 3 -30.84 12.19 18.26
N PRO A 4 -30.15 11.52 19.21
CA PRO A 4 -29.44 10.29 18.90
C PRO A 4 -30.45 9.30 18.37
N SER A 5 -30.31 8.91 17.10
CA SER A 5 -31.17 7.92 16.48
C SER A 5 -31.01 6.61 17.24
N SER A 6 -32.11 6.14 17.84
CA SER A 6 -32.17 4.85 18.54
C SER A 6 -31.52 3.75 17.67
N PRO A 7 -30.71 2.85 18.24
CA PRO A 7 -30.12 1.73 17.51
C PRO A 7 -31.17 0.74 17.02
N TYR A 8 -32.38 0.81 17.59
CA TYR A 8 -33.52 -0.02 17.22
C TYR A 8 -34.60 0.79 16.50
N LEU A 9 -35.11 0.20 15.43
CA LEU A 9 -36.29 0.63 14.68
C LEU A 9 -37.52 -0.13 15.18
N THR A 10 -38.64 0.56 15.27
CA THR A 10 -39.97 -0.04 15.37
C THR A 10 -40.43 -0.57 14.01
N THR A 11 -41.48 -1.41 13.99
CA THR A 11 -42.10 -1.88 12.75
C THR A 11 -42.46 -0.75 11.79
N LYS A 12 -43.00 0.36 12.32
CA LYS A 12 -43.40 1.53 11.54
C LYS A 12 -42.19 2.25 10.92
N GLU A 13 -41.14 2.45 11.70
CA GLU A 13 -39.92 3.12 11.21
C GLU A 13 -39.19 2.27 10.17
N LEU A 14 -39.16 0.95 10.34
CA LEU A 14 -38.60 0.03 9.36
C LEU A 14 -39.43 -0.03 8.08
N ALA A 15 -40.77 -0.05 8.19
CA ALA A 15 -41.67 0.02 7.05
C ALA A 15 -41.44 1.29 6.23
N GLN A 16 -41.29 2.43 6.91
CA GLN A 16 -40.95 3.70 6.26
C GLN A 16 -39.56 3.67 5.61
N LEU A 17 -38.56 3.09 6.28
CA LEU A 17 -37.20 2.97 5.76
C LEU A 17 -37.15 2.14 4.47
N LEU A 18 -37.83 0.99 4.46
CA LEU A 18 -37.85 0.06 3.33
C LEU A 18 -38.90 0.43 2.26
N ARG A 19 -39.73 1.46 2.52
CA ARG A 19 -40.90 1.83 1.70
C ARG A 19 -41.86 0.65 1.48
N LEU A 20 -42.08 -0.12 2.54
CA LEU A 20 -43.00 -1.27 2.59
C LEU A 20 -44.21 -0.94 3.49
N GLY A 21 -45.30 -1.69 3.33
CA GLY A 21 -46.40 -1.65 4.30
C GLY A 21 -46.03 -2.39 5.60
N GLU A 22 -46.49 -1.91 6.76
CA GLU A 22 -46.19 -2.52 8.07
C GLU A 22 -46.58 -4.02 8.13
N ARG A 23 -47.69 -4.41 7.47
CA ARG A 23 -48.09 -5.82 7.32
C ARG A 23 -47.00 -6.68 6.68
N LYS A 24 -46.33 -6.16 5.63
CA LYS A 24 -45.26 -6.88 4.94
C LYS A 24 -44.03 -7.05 5.82
N VAL A 25 -43.73 -6.06 6.67
CA VAL A 25 -42.66 -6.14 7.67
C VAL A 25 -42.99 -7.21 8.72
N TYR A 26 -44.24 -7.29 9.18
CA TYR A 26 -44.69 -8.38 10.05
C TYR A 26 -44.55 -9.75 9.40
N ASP A 27 -44.95 -9.88 8.12
CA ASP A 27 -44.83 -11.14 7.39
C ASP A 27 -43.36 -11.59 7.28
N LEU A 28 -42.45 -10.67 6.94
CA LEU A 28 -41.00 -10.93 6.88
C LEU A 28 -40.43 -11.34 8.24
N ALA A 29 -40.85 -10.68 9.32
CA ALA A 29 -40.41 -11.03 10.68
C ALA A 29 -40.95 -12.39 11.13
N SER A 30 -42.21 -12.69 10.82
CA SER A 30 -42.86 -13.96 11.18
C SER A 30 -42.34 -15.16 10.39
N SER A 31 -41.81 -14.93 9.19
CA SER A 31 -41.20 -15.94 8.34
C SER A 31 -39.67 -16.02 8.50
N GLU A 32 -39.12 -15.35 9.52
CA GLU A 32 -37.68 -15.32 9.84
C GLU A 32 -36.79 -14.81 8.68
N GLN A 33 -37.36 -14.01 7.78
CA GLN A 33 -36.66 -13.49 6.61
C GLN A 33 -35.92 -12.19 6.89
N ILE A 34 -36.14 -11.55 8.03
CA ILE A 34 -35.49 -10.29 8.42
C ILE A 34 -35.06 -10.37 9.90
N PRO A 35 -33.85 -9.89 10.27
CA PRO A 35 -33.39 -9.93 11.65
C PRO A 35 -34.27 -9.06 12.54
N CYS A 36 -34.90 -9.65 13.55
CA CYS A 36 -35.77 -8.95 14.49
C CYS A 36 -35.61 -9.48 15.91
N LEU A 37 -35.90 -8.60 16.87
CA LEU A 37 -35.92 -8.88 18.31
C LEU A 37 -37.34 -8.69 18.83
N ARG A 38 -37.77 -9.55 19.75
CA ARG A 38 -39.04 -9.39 20.44
C ARG A 38 -38.78 -8.93 21.87
N ALA A 39 -39.16 -7.70 22.19
CA ALA A 39 -39.03 -7.12 23.52
C ALA A 39 -40.40 -6.63 24.01
N GLY A 40 -40.89 -7.18 25.12
CA GLY A 40 -42.18 -6.78 25.71
C GLY A 40 -43.37 -6.90 24.76
N GLY A 41 -43.38 -7.94 23.91
CA GLY A 41 -44.44 -8.18 22.92
C GLY A 41 -44.36 -7.33 21.64
N LYS A 42 -43.40 -6.40 21.55
CA LYS A 42 -43.17 -5.58 20.35
C LYS A 42 -41.99 -6.11 19.55
N LEU A 43 -42.05 -5.94 18.22
CA LEU A 43 -40.93 -6.19 17.33
C LEU A 43 -40.03 -4.95 17.27
N LEU A 44 -38.74 -5.18 17.43
CA LEU A 44 -37.68 -4.19 17.27
C LEU A 44 -36.64 -4.73 16.28
N PHE A 45 -36.05 -3.82 15.52
CA PHE A 45 -35.09 -4.17 14.47
C PHE A 45 -33.83 -3.35 14.67
N GLU A 46 -32.72 -4.00 14.96
CA GLU A 46 -31.43 -3.31 15.08
C GLU A 46 -31.02 -2.78 13.70
N ARG A 47 -30.67 -1.50 13.61
CA ARG A 47 -30.37 -0.85 12.34
C ARG A 47 -29.20 -1.51 11.60
N SER A 48 -28.13 -1.83 12.31
CA SER A 48 -26.93 -2.52 11.78
C SER A 48 -27.28 -3.88 11.18
N ALA A 49 -28.14 -4.66 11.86
CA ALA A 49 -28.57 -5.98 11.41
C ALA A 49 -29.45 -5.89 10.16
N VAL A 50 -30.36 -4.90 10.10
CA VAL A 50 -31.18 -4.64 8.90
C VAL A 50 -30.30 -4.22 7.72
N GLU A 51 -29.30 -3.37 7.93
CA GLU A 51 -28.35 -2.95 6.88
C GLU A 51 -27.54 -4.14 6.35
N ALA A 52 -27.03 -5.00 7.23
CA ALA A 52 -26.34 -6.23 6.83
C ALA A 52 -27.26 -7.20 6.07
N TRP A 53 -28.51 -7.34 6.50
CA TRP A 53 -29.51 -8.15 5.82
C TRP A 53 -29.84 -7.63 4.43
N LEU A 54 -30.00 -6.31 4.25
CA LEU A 54 -30.24 -5.69 2.94
C LEU A 54 -29.09 -5.99 1.98
N LYS A 55 -27.84 -5.87 2.46
CA LYS A 55 -26.64 -6.20 1.70
C LYS A 55 -26.60 -7.66 1.24
N GLN A 56 -27.05 -8.59 2.09
CA GLN A 56 -27.10 -10.02 1.77
C GLN A 56 -28.29 -10.41 0.88
N SER A 57 -29.40 -9.68 0.97
CA SER A 57 -30.65 -9.99 0.26
C SER A 57 -30.70 -9.46 -1.17
N HIS A 58 -29.61 -8.85 -1.66
CA HIS A 58 -29.48 -8.43 -3.05
C HIS A 58 -29.44 -9.66 -3.99
N THR A 59 -30.46 -9.80 -4.84
CA THR A 59 -30.40 -10.67 -6.03
C THR A 59 -29.86 -9.84 -7.20
N GLY A 60 -28.65 -10.15 -7.66
CA GLY A 60 -27.89 -9.44 -8.69
C GLY A 60 -26.39 -9.79 -8.60
N PRO A 61 -25.53 -9.31 -9.51
CA PRO A 61 -24.09 -9.50 -9.35
C PRO A 61 -23.67 -8.90 -8.00
N ASN A 62 -23.12 -9.76 -7.14
CA ASN A 62 -22.69 -9.37 -5.81
C ASN A 62 -21.54 -8.35 -5.92
N LEU A 63 -21.85 -7.06 -5.85
CA LEU A 63 -20.86 -5.98 -5.91
C LEU A 63 -19.94 -5.97 -4.69
N GLU A 64 -20.42 -6.43 -3.53
CA GLU A 64 -19.63 -6.48 -2.27
C GLU A 64 -18.77 -7.75 -2.17
N GLY A 65 -19.19 -8.86 -2.80
CA GLY A 65 -18.39 -10.10 -2.89
C GLY A 65 -17.33 -10.09 -3.99
N ALA A 66 -17.26 -9.04 -4.83
CA ALA A 66 -16.48 -9.03 -6.06
C ALA A 66 -14.95 -8.84 -5.85
N LEU A 67 -14.53 -8.38 -4.66
CA LEU A 67 -13.12 -8.17 -4.33
C LEU A 67 -12.81 -8.77 -2.97
N ASN A 68 -12.89 -10.10 -2.86
CA ASN A 68 -12.19 -10.82 -1.80
C ASN A 68 -10.68 -10.77 -2.07
N LEU A 69 -10.10 -9.59 -1.85
CA LEU A 69 -8.66 -9.35 -2.01
C LEU A 69 -7.98 -9.70 -0.69
N PRO A 70 -6.81 -10.36 -0.73
CA PRO A 70 -6.04 -10.59 0.49
C PRO A 70 -5.59 -9.26 1.07
N ALA A 71 -5.58 -9.16 2.41
CA ALA A 71 -5.09 -7.99 3.15
C ALA A 71 -3.56 -7.87 3.06
N ILE A 72 -3.06 -7.69 1.84
CA ILE A 72 -1.65 -7.61 1.49
C ILE A 72 -1.43 -6.33 0.69
N ILE A 73 -0.42 -5.57 1.10
CA ILE A 73 0.18 -4.53 0.29
C ILE A 73 1.48 -5.06 -0.29
N ALA A 74 1.56 -5.08 -1.63
CA ALA A 74 2.73 -5.56 -2.35
C ALA A 74 3.56 -4.40 -2.91
N GLY A 75 4.69 -4.72 -3.55
CA GLY A 75 5.41 -3.78 -4.39
C GLY A 75 6.69 -3.24 -3.76
N SER A 76 6.93 -1.95 -3.91
CA SER A 76 8.15 -1.32 -3.43
C SER A 76 8.13 -1.05 -1.93
N HIS A 77 9.22 -1.40 -1.24
CA HIS A 77 9.43 -1.01 0.16
C HIS A 77 9.66 0.50 0.29
N ASP A 78 9.07 1.11 1.32
CA ASP A 78 9.41 2.46 1.78
C ASP A 78 9.34 2.50 3.33
N PRO A 79 10.35 3.04 4.03
CA PRO A 79 10.37 3.09 5.50
C PRO A 79 9.17 3.83 6.11
N LEU A 80 8.71 4.92 5.47
CA LEU A 80 7.54 5.66 5.96
C LEU A 80 6.26 4.82 5.79
N LEU A 81 6.14 4.10 4.68
CA LEU A 81 5.02 3.20 4.44
C LEU A 81 5.02 2.04 5.44
N ASP A 82 6.17 1.40 5.67
CA ASP A 82 6.32 0.30 6.62
C ASP A 82 5.94 0.74 8.05
N TRP A 83 6.36 1.92 8.48
CA TRP A 83 5.91 2.52 9.74
C TRP A 83 4.40 2.81 9.74
N ALA A 84 3.88 3.45 8.69
CA ALA A 84 2.47 3.86 8.59
C ALA A 84 1.52 2.65 8.63
N LEU A 85 1.89 1.55 7.98
CA LEU A 85 1.13 0.30 8.01
C LEU A 85 0.99 -0.22 9.44
N ARG A 86 2.08 -0.23 10.22
CA ARG A 86 2.05 -0.65 11.63
C ARG A 86 1.23 0.31 12.51
N GLN A 87 1.42 1.62 12.35
CA GLN A 87 0.70 2.62 13.16
C GLN A 87 -0.80 2.68 12.84
N SER A 88 -1.19 2.42 11.60
CA SER A 88 -2.59 2.48 11.18
C SER A 88 -3.47 1.41 11.83
N GLY A 89 -2.88 0.30 12.30
CA GLY A 89 -3.65 -0.87 12.73
C GLY A 89 -4.47 -1.53 11.61
N SER A 90 -4.15 -1.26 10.34
CA SER A 90 -4.93 -1.72 9.18
C SER A 90 -4.98 -3.24 9.00
N GLY A 91 -4.05 -3.98 9.62
CA GLY A 91 -3.93 -5.43 9.46
C GLY A 91 -3.36 -5.87 8.11
N LEU A 92 -2.89 -4.94 7.26
CA LEU A 92 -2.26 -5.26 5.99
C LEU A 92 -0.86 -5.87 6.19
N ALA A 93 -0.61 -7.03 5.58
CA ALA A 93 0.71 -7.63 5.52
C ALA A 93 1.53 -7.02 4.36
N GLY A 94 2.77 -6.62 4.64
CA GLY A 94 3.70 -6.12 3.63
C GLY A 94 4.40 -7.25 2.86
N TYR A 95 4.34 -7.22 1.53
CA TYR A 95 5.12 -8.07 0.63
C TYR A 95 5.93 -7.16 -0.32
N PHE A 96 7.15 -6.79 0.08
CA PHE A 96 7.90 -5.76 -0.65
C PHE A 96 9.01 -6.35 -1.53
N ASP A 97 8.69 -6.60 -2.80
CA ASP A 97 9.60 -7.18 -3.79
C ASP A 97 9.66 -6.38 -5.11
N GLY A 98 9.42 -5.07 -5.02
CA GLY A 98 9.57 -4.12 -6.13
C GLY A 98 8.26 -3.82 -6.88
N SER A 99 8.20 -2.64 -7.50
CA SER A 99 6.97 -2.11 -8.12
C SER A 99 6.34 -3.06 -9.15
N GLU A 100 7.15 -3.72 -9.98
CA GLU A 100 6.69 -4.61 -11.06
C GLU A 100 5.99 -5.87 -10.55
N ASP A 101 6.57 -6.52 -9.54
CA ASP A 101 5.97 -7.68 -8.88
C ASP A 101 4.66 -7.26 -8.17
N GLY A 102 4.64 -6.10 -7.54
CA GLY A 102 3.44 -5.56 -6.92
C GLY A 102 2.29 -5.32 -7.91
N LEU A 103 2.56 -4.73 -9.08
CA LEU A 103 1.57 -4.57 -10.17
C LEU A 103 1.02 -5.95 -10.58
N THR A 104 1.91 -6.92 -10.83
CA THR A 104 1.55 -8.28 -11.22
C THR A 104 0.63 -8.94 -10.19
N ARG A 105 0.92 -8.78 -8.89
CA ARG A 105 0.12 -9.34 -7.80
C ARG A 105 -1.26 -8.71 -7.68
N VAL A 106 -1.35 -7.38 -7.80
CA VAL A 106 -2.66 -6.69 -7.74
C VAL A 106 -3.51 -7.08 -8.96
N ARG A 107 -2.95 -7.11 -10.17
CA ARG A 107 -3.66 -7.57 -11.37
C ARG A 107 -4.15 -9.01 -11.23
N GLY A 108 -3.32 -9.88 -10.65
CA GLY A 108 -3.67 -11.26 -10.31
C GLY A 108 -4.56 -11.43 -9.07
N LYS A 109 -5.05 -10.35 -8.45
CA LYS A 109 -5.86 -10.34 -7.21
C LYS A 109 -5.18 -11.07 -6.02
N LYS A 110 -3.84 -11.13 -6.01
CA LYS A 110 -3.00 -11.70 -4.94
C LYS A 110 -2.54 -10.66 -3.91
N ALA A 111 -2.86 -9.38 -4.13
CA ALA A 111 -2.66 -8.29 -3.19
C ALA A 111 -3.80 -7.27 -3.36
N ALA A 112 -4.16 -6.58 -2.27
CA ALA A 112 -5.16 -5.51 -2.31
C ALA A 112 -4.59 -4.18 -2.78
N LEU A 113 -3.32 -3.92 -2.46
CA LEU A 113 -2.63 -2.65 -2.70
C LEU A 113 -1.26 -2.91 -3.30
N CYS A 114 -0.74 -1.96 -4.07
CA CYS A 114 0.63 -1.97 -4.57
C CYS A 114 1.29 -0.61 -4.32
N ALA A 115 2.45 -0.62 -3.68
CA ALA A 115 3.31 0.54 -3.54
C ALA A 115 4.26 0.65 -4.75
N LEU A 116 4.34 1.84 -5.35
CA LEU A 116 5.00 2.05 -6.64
C LEU A 116 5.95 3.24 -6.63
N HIS A 117 7.07 3.11 -7.34
CA HIS A 117 7.94 4.23 -7.72
C HIS A 117 8.70 3.96 -9.02
N ILE A 118 7.96 3.80 -10.11
CA ILE A 118 8.49 3.54 -11.45
C ILE A 118 8.82 4.88 -12.10
N TYR A 119 10.08 5.08 -12.43
CA TYR A 119 10.53 6.25 -13.18
C TYR A 119 10.08 6.13 -14.64
N GLU A 120 9.51 7.21 -15.16
CA GLU A 120 9.06 7.32 -16.54
C GLU A 120 9.65 8.61 -17.15
N GLU A 121 9.67 8.72 -18.48
CA GLU A 121 10.17 9.93 -19.17
C GLU A 121 9.50 11.21 -18.67
N LYS A 122 8.20 11.13 -18.33
CA LYS A 122 7.39 12.23 -17.80
C LYS A 122 6.71 11.82 -16.50
N GLY A 123 7.44 11.93 -15.40
CA GLY A 123 6.91 11.70 -14.06
C GLY A 123 7.07 10.27 -13.57
N TRP A 124 6.05 9.75 -12.89
CA TRP A 124 6.12 8.49 -12.17
C TRP A 124 4.81 7.71 -12.25
N ASN A 125 4.90 6.39 -12.40
CA ASN A 125 3.83 5.39 -12.30
C ASN A 125 2.63 5.51 -13.28
N THR A 126 2.26 6.70 -13.72
CA THR A 126 0.97 6.96 -14.39
C THR A 126 0.82 6.19 -15.69
N ASN A 127 1.83 6.23 -16.58
CA ASN A 127 1.73 5.52 -17.85
C ASN A 127 1.73 4.01 -17.62
N ARG A 128 2.56 3.52 -16.69
CA ARG A 128 2.64 2.10 -16.42
C ARG A 128 1.36 1.54 -15.79
N VAL A 129 0.77 2.24 -14.82
CA VAL A 129 -0.50 1.84 -14.18
C VAL A 129 -1.64 1.89 -15.20
N SER A 130 -1.70 2.94 -16.02
CA SER A 130 -2.72 3.06 -17.08
C SER A 130 -2.63 1.91 -18.09
N ALA A 131 -1.42 1.56 -18.53
CA ALA A 131 -1.22 0.42 -19.44
C ALA A 131 -1.59 -0.92 -18.79
N GLU A 132 -1.25 -1.11 -17.52
CA GLU A 132 -1.44 -2.38 -16.80
C GLU A 132 -2.87 -2.59 -16.28
N PHE A 133 -3.65 -1.54 -16.04
CA PHE A 133 -4.97 -1.62 -15.38
C PHE A 133 -6.08 -0.86 -16.12
N ASN A 134 -5.95 -0.63 -17.43
CA ASN A 134 -6.99 0.06 -18.22
C ASN A 134 -8.37 -0.62 -18.20
N ASP A 135 -8.42 -1.90 -17.81
CA ASP A 135 -9.59 -2.78 -17.75
C ASP A 135 -10.09 -3.01 -16.32
N LEU A 136 -9.46 -2.41 -15.31
CA LEU A 136 -9.75 -2.64 -13.90
C LEU A 136 -10.06 -1.33 -13.16
N PRO A 137 -11.02 -1.34 -12.20
CA PRO A 137 -11.39 -0.15 -11.44
C PRO A 137 -10.36 0.12 -10.33
N VAL A 138 -9.19 0.62 -10.72
CA VAL A 138 -8.11 0.99 -9.79
C VAL A 138 -8.00 2.50 -9.64
N VAL A 139 -7.45 2.93 -8.52
CA VAL A 139 -7.07 4.34 -8.28
C VAL A 139 -5.58 4.41 -7.95
N LEU A 140 -4.92 5.44 -8.45
CA LEU A 140 -3.53 5.76 -8.10
C LEU A 140 -3.53 6.97 -7.15
N VAL A 141 -2.90 6.81 -5.99
CA VAL A 141 -2.83 7.84 -4.95
C VAL A 141 -1.36 8.20 -4.69
N GLU A 142 -1.04 9.49 -4.72
CA GLU A 142 0.29 9.96 -4.30
C GLU A 142 0.40 9.84 -2.78
N PHE A 143 1.29 8.97 -2.29
CA PHE A 143 1.51 8.76 -0.86
C PHE A 143 2.47 9.78 -0.26
N CYS A 144 3.66 9.94 -0.86
CA CYS A 144 4.68 10.85 -0.39
C CYS A 144 5.65 11.26 -1.50
N LYS A 145 6.30 12.41 -1.31
CA LYS A 145 7.51 12.79 -2.04
C LYS A 145 8.73 12.56 -1.17
N ARG A 146 9.82 12.14 -1.79
CA ARG A 146 11.03 11.69 -1.11
C ARG A 146 12.26 12.19 -1.85
N GLU A 147 13.29 12.55 -1.08
CA GLU A 147 14.58 12.95 -1.60
C GLU A 147 15.55 11.78 -1.57
N ARG A 148 16.31 11.60 -2.64
CA ARG A 148 17.36 10.60 -2.77
C ARG A 148 18.68 11.26 -3.10
N GLY A 149 19.77 10.63 -2.70
CA GLY A 149 21.11 11.10 -2.98
C GLY A 149 22.17 10.08 -2.58
N LEU A 150 23.41 10.53 -2.59
CA LEU A 150 24.54 9.76 -2.10
C LEU A 150 24.58 9.82 -0.57
N ILE A 151 24.47 8.67 0.06
CA ILE A 151 24.70 8.46 1.48
C ILE A 151 26.19 8.17 1.67
N ALA A 152 26.86 8.91 2.53
CA ALA A 152 28.24 8.72 2.93
C ALA A 152 28.34 8.65 4.46
N SER A 153 29.44 8.10 4.99
CA SER A 153 29.66 8.06 6.44
C SER A 153 29.58 9.47 7.07
N GLN A 154 29.16 9.53 8.34
CA GLN A 154 29.04 10.77 9.10
C GLN A 154 30.32 11.63 9.01
N GLY A 155 30.14 12.93 8.78
CA GLY A 155 31.24 13.87 8.56
C GLY A 155 31.84 13.85 7.14
N ASN A 156 31.39 12.94 6.27
CA ASN A 156 31.82 12.79 4.88
C ASN A 156 33.36 12.78 4.73
N PRO A 157 34.07 11.84 5.36
CA PRO A 157 35.54 11.82 5.39
C PRO A 157 36.17 11.68 4.00
N LEU A 158 35.41 11.16 3.02
CA LEU A 158 35.84 10.97 1.64
C LEU A 158 35.52 12.16 0.73
N GLY A 159 34.87 13.20 1.26
CA GLY A 159 34.55 14.42 0.52
C GLY A 159 33.59 14.21 -0.66
N ILE A 160 32.71 13.22 -0.59
CA ILE A 160 31.77 12.87 -1.67
C ILE A 160 30.74 13.97 -1.82
N LYS A 161 30.71 14.63 -2.97
CA LYS A 161 29.78 15.71 -3.34
C LYS A 161 28.93 15.36 -4.54
N GLY A 162 29.38 14.43 -5.38
CA GLY A 162 28.65 13.97 -6.56
C GLY A 162 29.12 12.65 -7.13
N LEU A 163 28.60 12.31 -8.30
CA LEU A 163 28.88 11.04 -8.99
C LEU A 163 30.35 10.91 -9.46
N ASP A 164 31.07 12.01 -9.62
CA ASP A 164 32.49 11.94 -9.97
C ASP A 164 33.37 11.44 -8.81
N ASP A 165 32.97 11.73 -7.57
CA ASP A 165 33.73 11.37 -6.36
C ASP A 165 33.62 9.87 -6.01
N ILE A 166 32.69 9.15 -6.64
CA ILE A 166 32.40 7.73 -6.39
C ILE A 166 33.08 6.76 -7.35
N LYS A 167 33.79 7.25 -8.39
CA LYS A 167 34.44 6.44 -9.44
C LYS A 167 35.38 5.32 -8.95
N ARG A 168 35.92 5.46 -7.74
CA ARG A 168 36.88 4.51 -7.15
C ARG A 168 36.45 4.04 -5.76
N ARG A 169 35.15 4.05 -5.49
CA ARG A 169 34.58 3.75 -4.17
C ARG A 169 33.82 2.43 -4.21
N ARG A 170 33.80 1.75 -3.07
CA ARG A 170 32.95 0.58 -2.83
C ARG A 170 31.53 1.07 -2.55
N LEU A 171 30.59 0.75 -3.43
CA LEU A 171 29.22 1.24 -3.35
C LEU A 171 28.31 0.15 -2.82
N ALA A 172 27.45 0.46 -1.84
CA ALA A 172 26.47 -0.52 -1.39
C ALA A 172 25.48 -0.85 -2.52
N ARG A 173 25.05 -2.10 -2.60
CA ARG A 173 24.17 -2.61 -3.67
C ARG A 173 22.85 -3.13 -3.10
N ARG A 174 21.75 -2.82 -3.80
CA ARG A 174 20.44 -3.44 -3.55
C ARG A 174 20.20 -4.65 -4.43
N GLN A 175 19.17 -5.42 -4.10
CA GLN A 175 18.74 -6.55 -4.92
C GLN A 175 18.49 -6.14 -6.37
N GLU A 176 18.73 -7.08 -7.30
CA GLU A 176 18.37 -6.92 -8.70
C GLU A 176 16.87 -6.61 -8.82
N GLY A 177 16.51 -5.74 -9.76
CA GLY A 177 15.11 -5.31 -9.92
C GLY A 177 14.69 -4.13 -9.04
N ALA A 178 15.42 -3.81 -7.96
CA ALA A 178 15.10 -2.65 -7.13
C ALA A 178 15.18 -1.35 -7.96
N ALA A 179 14.11 -0.55 -7.96
CA ALA A 179 14.05 0.64 -8.80
C ALA A 179 15.12 1.70 -8.43
N GLY A 180 15.51 1.78 -7.14
CA GLY A 180 16.67 2.59 -6.73
C GLY A 180 17.99 2.10 -7.32
N GLN A 181 18.20 0.78 -7.40
CA GLN A 181 19.40 0.18 -7.99
C GLN A 181 19.49 0.47 -9.48
N LYS A 182 18.38 0.27 -10.23
CA LYS A 182 18.33 0.55 -11.67
C LYS A 182 18.61 2.02 -11.98
N LEU A 183 18.03 2.94 -11.20
CA LEU A 183 18.32 4.36 -11.35
C LEU A 183 19.80 4.65 -11.06
N PHE A 184 20.36 4.04 -10.02
CA PHE A 184 21.77 4.25 -9.70
C PHE A 184 22.70 3.72 -10.79
N GLU A 185 22.44 2.53 -11.31
CA GLU A 185 23.20 1.95 -12.44
C GLU A 185 23.16 2.85 -13.67
N HIS A 186 22.00 3.46 -13.98
CA HIS A 186 21.90 4.45 -15.05
C HIS A 186 22.77 5.68 -14.78
N LEU A 187 22.69 6.26 -13.57
CA LEU A 187 23.52 7.40 -13.17
C LEU A 187 25.03 7.09 -13.17
N LEU A 188 25.41 5.87 -12.77
CA LEU A 188 26.80 5.40 -12.82
C LEU A 188 27.30 5.26 -14.25
N SER A 189 26.46 4.71 -15.14
CA SER A 189 26.76 4.61 -16.58
C SER A 189 27.00 5.99 -17.19
N ASP A 190 26.12 6.97 -16.91
CA ASP A 190 26.27 8.33 -17.42
C ASP A 190 27.53 9.03 -16.88
N ALA A 191 27.95 8.69 -15.66
CA ALA A 191 29.18 9.19 -15.05
C ALA A 191 30.45 8.42 -15.49
N GLY A 192 30.32 7.37 -16.31
CA GLY A 192 31.44 6.52 -16.75
C GLY A 192 32.03 5.64 -15.64
N VAL A 193 31.23 5.29 -14.63
CA VAL A 193 31.61 4.38 -13.55
C VAL A 193 31.29 2.94 -13.95
N ASN A 194 32.27 2.04 -13.83
CA ASN A 194 32.03 0.61 -14.03
C ASN A 194 31.29 0.04 -12.82
N ALA A 195 30.04 -0.37 -13.01
CA ALA A 195 29.17 -0.90 -11.96
C ALA A 195 29.72 -2.21 -11.35
N ASP A 196 30.28 -3.11 -12.16
CA ASP A 196 30.83 -4.39 -11.66
C ASP A 196 31.98 -4.15 -10.68
N MET A 197 32.85 -3.19 -10.98
CA MET A 197 33.93 -2.79 -10.08
C MET A 197 33.41 -2.07 -8.84
N ALA A 198 32.43 -1.18 -9.00
CA ALA A 198 31.89 -0.39 -7.90
C ALA A 198 31.15 -1.25 -6.86
N PHE A 199 30.46 -2.30 -7.31
CA PHE A 199 29.70 -3.23 -6.47
C PHE A 199 30.46 -4.52 -6.13
N ALA A 200 31.75 -4.62 -6.50
CA ALA A 200 32.55 -5.82 -6.26
C ALA A 200 32.62 -6.17 -4.76
N GLY A 201 32.27 -7.41 -4.43
CA GLY A 201 32.34 -7.94 -3.06
C GLY A 201 31.28 -7.39 -2.09
N GLN A 202 30.27 -6.67 -2.59
CA GLN A 202 29.22 -6.07 -1.77
C GLN A 202 28.09 -7.07 -1.49
N SER A 203 27.56 -7.04 -0.26
CA SER A 203 26.35 -7.77 0.10
C SER A 203 25.11 -7.16 -0.58
N ILE A 204 24.08 -7.98 -0.75
CA ILE A 204 22.79 -7.53 -1.27
C ILE A 204 21.94 -6.99 -0.12
N ALA A 205 21.80 -5.67 -0.04
CA ALA A 205 20.87 -5.03 0.88
C ALA A 205 19.42 -5.20 0.37
N ARG A 206 18.51 -5.65 1.25
CA ARG A 206 17.11 -5.92 0.88
C ARG A 206 16.17 -4.78 1.23
N SER A 207 16.54 -3.90 2.16
CA SER A 207 15.80 -2.69 2.51
C SER A 207 16.64 -1.41 2.30
N GLU A 208 15.98 -0.25 2.35
CA GLU A 208 16.66 1.06 2.33
C GLU A 208 17.54 1.23 3.58
N SER A 209 17.10 0.72 4.73
CA SER A 209 17.84 0.76 6.00
C SER A 209 19.05 -0.17 6.01
N ASP A 210 18.95 -1.37 5.41
CA ASP A 210 20.11 -2.26 5.25
C ASP A 210 21.19 -1.61 4.39
N LEU A 211 20.77 -0.93 3.31
CA LEU A 211 21.68 -0.23 2.41
C LEU A 211 22.43 0.89 3.14
N ALA A 212 21.71 1.65 3.96
CA ALA A 212 22.27 2.65 4.86
C ALA A 212 23.27 2.04 5.86
N LEU A 213 22.94 0.87 6.43
CA LEU A 213 23.78 0.16 7.39
C LEU A 213 25.13 -0.31 6.78
N GLU A 214 25.16 -0.66 5.49
CA GLU A 214 26.42 -1.00 4.79
C GLU A 214 27.41 0.17 4.81
N VAL A 215 26.94 1.40 4.66
CA VAL A 215 27.76 2.62 4.75
C VAL A 215 28.15 2.90 6.20
N LYS A 216 27.18 2.83 7.13
CA LYS A 216 27.43 3.05 8.57
C LYS A 216 28.48 2.11 9.14
N SER A 217 28.49 0.86 8.69
CA SER A 217 29.42 -0.17 9.16
C SER A 217 30.77 -0.16 8.44
N GLY A 218 30.97 0.70 7.44
CA GLY A 218 32.21 0.80 6.66
C GLY A 218 32.44 -0.35 5.67
N ARG A 219 31.43 -1.20 5.45
CA ARG A 219 31.46 -2.26 4.43
C ARG A 219 31.36 -1.67 3.01
N ALA A 220 30.61 -0.59 2.88
CA ALA A 220 30.60 0.31 1.73
C ALA A 220 31.09 1.71 2.12
N GLU A 221 31.60 2.45 1.13
CA GLU A 221 32.02 3.86 1.27
C GLU A 221 30.91 4.85 0.94
N ALA A 222 29.95 4.45 0.10
CA ALA A 222 28.76 5.22 -0.21
C ALA A 222 27.60 4.33 -0.68
N ALA A 223 26.39 4.89 -0.68
CA ALA A 223 25.20 4.25 -1.24
C ALA A 223 24.29 5.26 -1.91
N PHE A 224 23.46 4.82 -2.86
CA PHE A 224 22.38 5.65 -3.40
C PHE A 224 21.07 5.31 -2.70
N GLY A 225 20.58 6.21 -1.85
CA GLY A 225 19.46 5.92 -0.97
C GLY A 225 18.65 7.15 -0.57
N LEU A 226 17.66 6.93 0.30
CA LEU A 226 16.78 7.97 0.80
C LEU A 226 17.48 8.88 1.81
N LYS A 227 17.19 10.18 1.73
CA LYS A 227 17.69 11.18 2.69
C LYS A 227 17.30 10.84 4.14
N SER A 228 16.11 10.28 4.35
CA SER A 228 15.65 9.84 5.68
C SER A 228 16.60 8.81 6.31
N GLU A 229 17.09 7.87 5.50
CA GLU A 229 18.01 6.81 5.95
C GLU A 229 19.45 7.32 6.12
N ALA A 230 19.81 8.45 5.52
CA ALA A 230 21.10 9.10 5.74
C ALA A 230 21.13 9.84 7.09
N VAL A 231 20.02 10.49 7.46
CA VAL A 231 19.91 11.29 8.70
C VAL A 231 19.71 10.41 9.94
N ALA A 232 19.15 9.22 9.78
CA ALA A 232 18.94 8.26 10.86
C ALA A 232 20.20 7.49 11.29
N GLN A 233 21.35 7.73 10.64
CA GLN A 233 22.62 7.04 10.89
C GLN A 233 23.47 7.70 11.96
#